data_AF-A0A9X3EY24-F1
#
_entry.id   AF-A0A9X3EY24-F1
#
_cell.length_a   1.000
_cell.length_b   1.000
_cell.length_c   1.000
_cell.angle_alpha   90.00
_cell.angle_beta   90.00
_cell.angle_gamma   90.00
#
_symmetry.space_group_name_H-M   'P 1'
#
loop_
_entity.id
_entity.type
_entity.pdbx_description
1 polymer ?
#
loop_
_entity_poly.entity_id
_entity_poly.type
_entity_poly.pdbx_seq_one_letter_code
_entity_poly.pdbx_strand_id
1 'polypeptide(L)'
;MRVRGDRGVDVRDLSPASQYVQAVAATGARIRAASRWLNAVSVEADAAQRAAIADLPFVAGTRPVARTRRAAHDPPWTAESPTSAAFGVAETQLALLGVPALRECGLTGAGVVIGVQDSGFSLQHAAFAGLHVLAARDFVQGDDVVADEPGDGEGQDRHGTMVLSLLAGDDGDLYSGAAPGVSVILAKTERIDEEEPYEEDLYVEGLEWIEGMGADLFTASLGYFSGTSTRNTTARPRSCRRRRWWRSPTASSCSPPTATRGPSRAR
;
A
#
# COMPACT_ATOMS: atom_id res chain seq x y z
N MET A 1 -7.70 -0.90 16.91
CA MET A 1 -8.08 -1.92 15.92
C MET A 1 -9.59 -1.86 15.70
N ARG A 2 -10.01 -1.51 14.48
CA ARG A 2 -11.42 -1.44 14.10
C ARG A 2 -11.79 -2.80 13.50
N VAL A 3 -12.40 -3.67 14.30
CA VAL A 3 -12.75 -5.03 13.85
C VAL A 3 -13.81 -4.94 12.75
N ARG A 4 -13.50 -5.46 11.56
CA ARG A 4 -14.43 -5.54 10.42
C ARG A 4 -14.83 -6.99 10.18
N GLY A 5 -16.15 -7.25 10.20
CA GLY A 5 -16.72 -8.58 10.00
C GLY A 5 -17.03 -9.33 11.30
N ASP A 6 -17.72 -10.46 11.16
CA ASP A 6 -18.26 -11.23 12.30
C ASP A 6 -17.22 -12.09 13.02
N ARG A 7 -16.03 -12.24 12.42
CA ARG A 7 -14.89 -12.90 13.04
C ARG A 7 -14.16 -11.86 13.87
N GLY A 8 -14.43 -11.85 15.18
CA GLY A 8 -13.75 -10.97 16.13
C GLY A 8 -12.24 -11.20 16.19
N VAL A 9 -11.57 -10.50 17.10
CA VAL A 9 -10.13 -10.64 17.36
C VAL A 9 -9.84 -12.01 17.97
N ASP A 10 -8.77 -12.68 17.51
CA ASP A 10 -8.29 -13.92 18.10
C ASP A 10 -6.79 -13.93 18.38
N VAL A 11 -6.26 -15.08 18.82
CA VAL A 11 -4.85 -15.24 19.21
C VAL A 11 -3.86 -14.90 18.10
N ARG A 12 -4.28 -14.95 16.82
CA ARG A 12 -3.45 -14.63 15.64
C ARG A 12 -3.29 -13.13 15.42
N ASP A 13 -4.04 -12.31 16.14
CA ASP A 13 -3.91 -10.85 16.13
C ASP A 13 -2.96 -10.35 17.22
N LEU A 14 -2.47 -11.24 18.09
CA LEU A 14 -1.55 -10.87 19.17
C LEU A 14 -0.14 -10.65 18.62
N SER A 15 0.49 -9.56 19.04
CA SER A 15 1.91 -9.34 18.80
C SER A 15 2.77 -10.41 19.48
N PRO A 16 3.97 -10.69 18.96
CA PRO A 16 4.95 -11.50 19.67
C PRO A 16 5.15 -11.00 21.10
N ALA A 17 5.21 -11.92 22.06
CA ALA A 17 5.37 -11.54 23.46
C ALA A 17 6.66 -10.71 23.63
N SER A 18 6.55 -9.56 24.30
CA SER A 18 7.66 -8.60 24.44
C SER A 18 8.92 -9.24 25.06
N GLN A 19 8.72 -10.15 26.02
CA GLN A 19 9.80 -10.93 26.63
C GLN A 19 10.57 -11.82 25.63
N TYR A 20 9.91 -12.33 24.58
CA TYR A 20 10.56 -13.12 23.54
C TYR A 20 11.38 -12.23 22.61
N VAL A 21 10.82 -11.08 22.20
CA VAL A 21 11.54 -10.09 21.39
C VAL A 21 12.78 -9.59 22.14
N GLN A 22 12.65 -9.29 23.43
CA GLN A 22 13.77 -8.85 24.28
C GLN A 22 14.84 -9.93 24.43
N ALA A 23 14.46 -11.19 24.60
CA ALA A 23 15.41 -12.30 24.68
C ALA A 23 16.15 -12.54 23.35
N VAL A 24 15.49 -12.35 22.20
CA VAL A 24 16.16 -12.36 20.89
C VAL A 24 17.14 -11.19 20.78
N ALA A 25 16.73 -9.98 21.15
CA ALA A 25 17.62 -8.80 21.15
C ALA A 25 18.83 -8.97 22.08
N ALA A 26 18.66 -9.65 23.22
CA ALA A 26 19.73 -9.94 24.18
C ALA A 26 20.85 -10.86 23.63
N THR A 27 20.61 -11.54 22.50
CA THR A 27 21.67 -12.28 21.77
C THR A 27 22.65 -11.34 21.05
N GLY A 28 22.35 -10.04 20.99
CA GLY A 28 23.10 -9.04 20.24
C GLY A 28 22.63 -8.86 18.79
N ALA A 29 21.64 -9.64 18.36
CA ALA A 29 21.01 -9.46 17.06
C ALA A 29 20.23 -8.15 16.99
N ARG A 30 20.30 -7.46 15.85
CA ARG A 30 19.51 -6.24 15.62
C ARG A 30 18.11 -6.62 15.17
N ILE A 31 17.10 -6.25 15.94
CA ILE A 31 15.70 -6.43 15.54
C ILE A 31 15.41 -5.48 14.38
N ARG A 32 14.85 -6.02 13.29
CA ARG A 32 14.37 -5.24 12.15
C ARG A 32 12.89 -4.96 12.25
N ALA A 33 12.08 -6.03 12.32
CA ALA A 33 10.63 -5.95 12.30
C ALA A 33 10.03 -7.06 13.17
N ALA A 34 8.81 -6.84 13.66
CA ALA A 34 8.03 -7.85 14.39
C ALA A 34 6.61 -7.93 13.80
N SER A 35 6.18 -9.12 13.41
CA SER A 35 4.87 -9.34 12.80
C SER A 35 3.92 -10.05 13.78
N ARG A 36 2.74 -9.47 14.01
CA ARG A 36 1.65 -10.15 14.73
C ARG A 36 1.09 -11.32 13.93
N TRP A 37 0.88 -11.16 12.63
CA TRP A 37 0.24 -12.17 11.79
C TRP A 37 1.09 -13.43 11.62
N LEU A 38 2.41 -13.26 11.63
CA LEU A 38 3.37 -14.37 11.53
C LEU A 38 3.82 -14.87 12.90
N ASN A 39 3.51 -14.14 13.99
CA ASN A 39 4.09 -14.34 15.32
C ASN A 39 5.61 -14.56 15.23
N ALA A 40 6.28 -13.66 14.52
CA ALA A 40 7.68 -13.78 14.12
C ALA A 40 8.42 -12.45 14.27
N VAL A 41 9.75 -12.53 14.34
CA VAL A 41 10.65 -11.37 14.42
C VAL A 41 11.72 -11.54 13.36
N SER A 42 11.89 -10.51 12.53
CA SER A 42 13.01 -10.41 11.58
C SER A 42 14.20 -9.74 12.26
N VAL A 43 15.39 -10.30 12.04
CA VAL A 43 16.62 -9.84 12.68
C VAL A 43 17.80 -9.88 11.74
N GLU A 44 18.71 -8.94 11.95
CA GLU A 44 20.10 -9.09 11.54
C GLU A 44 20.88 -9.84 12.60
N ALA A 45 21.44 -10.98 12.19
CA ALA A 45 22.23 -11.83 13.05
C ALA A 45 23.39 -12.45 12.27
N ASP A 46 24.54 -12.57 12.92
CA ASP A 46 25.62 -13.43 12.45
C ASP A 46 25.31 -14.92 12.71
N ALA A 47 26.22 -15.82 12.31
CA ALA A 47 26.02 -17.25 12.47
C ALA A 47 25.92 -17.71 13.94
N ALA A 48 26.67 -17.07 14.85
CA ALA A 48 26.67 -17.40 16.27
C ALA A 48 25.38 -16.88 16.95
N GLN A 49 24.98 -15.65 16.63
CA GLN A 49 23.73 -15.05 17.06
C GLN A 49 22.53 -15.88 16.57
N ARG A 50 22.52 -16.30 15.30
CA ARG A 50 21.47 -17.18 14.76
C ARG A 50 21.39 -18.51 15.53
N ALA A 51 22.53 -19.11 15.87
CA ALA A 51 22.55 -20.35 16.65
C ALA A 51 21.98 -20.13 18.06
N ALA A 52 22.40 -19.04 18.73
CA ALA A 52 21.87 -18.67 20.04
C ALA A 52 20.36 -18.41 20.01
N ILE A 53 19.85 -17.76 18.96
CA ILE A 53 18.42 -17.54 18.77
C ILE A 53 17.68 -18.87 18.56
N ALA A 54 18.22 -19.78 17.75
CA ALA A 54 17.61 -21.09 17.50
C ALA A 54 17.53 -21.97 18.77
N ASP A 55 18.42 -21.75 19.73
CA ASP A 55 18.43 -22.47 21.02
C ASP A 55 17.44 -21.91 22.06
N LEU A 56 16.81 -20.76 21.80
CA LEU A 56 15.79 -20.20 22.71
C LEU A 56 14.55 -21.11 22.76
N PRO A 57 14.02 -21.45 23.95
CA PRO A 57 13.01 -22.51 24.12
C PRO A 57 11.65 -22.21 23.48
N PHE A 58 11.39 -20.95 23.12
CA PHE A 58 10.15 -20.48 22.48
C PHE A 58 10.31 -20.25 20.97
N VAL A 59 11.51 -20.44 20.41
CA VAL A 59 11.77 -20.26 18.97
C VAL A 59 11.42 -21.56 18.24
N ALA A 60 10.39 -21.50 17.39
CA ALA A 60 9.96 -22.65 16.58
C ALA A 60 10.92 -22.97 15.43
N GLY A 61 11.70 -22.00 14.95
CA GLY A 61 12.71 -22.19 13.91
C GLY A 61 13.26 -20.87 13.38
N THR A 62 14.37 -20.94 12.64
CA THR A 62 14.97 -19.80 11.95
C THR A 62 15.00 -20.07 10.44
N ARG A 63 14.72 -19.03 9.63
CA ARG A 63 14.79 -19.10 8.17
C ARG A 63 15.59 -17.90 7.64
N PRO A 64 16.62 -18.12 6.82
CA PRO A 64 17.30 -17.02 6.14
C PRO A 64 16.36 -16.34 5.14
N VAL A 65 16.41 -15.01 5.06
CA VAL A 65 15.72 -14.23 4.02
C VAL A 65 16.73 -14.01 2.87
N ALA A 66 16.40 -14.47 1.65
CA ALA A 66 17.36 -14.69 0.56
C ALA A 66 17.53 -13.46 -0.35
N ARG A 67 18.75 -12.92 -0.49
CA ARG A 67 19.04 -11.69 -1.27
C ARG A 67 18.74 -11.85 -2.77
N THR A 68 17.98 -10.92 -3.34
CA THR A 68 17.79 -10.77 -4.80
C THR A 68 18.02 -9.33 -5.20
N ARG A 69 18.53 -9.08 -6.42
CA ARG A 69 18.76 -7.72 -6.92
C ARG A 69 17.92 -7.50 -8.17
N ARG A 70 17.11 -6.45 -8.19
CA ARG A 70 16.40 -5.98 -9.39
C ARG A 70 17.33 -5.12 -10.25
N ALA A 71 17.14 -5.19 -11.57
CA ALA A 71 17.72 -4.20 -12.48
C ALA A 71 16.76 -3.01 -12.58
N ALA A 72 17.28 -1.80 -12.32
CA ALA A 72 16.51 -0.57 -12.51
C ALA A 72 16.00 -0.51 -13.96
N HIS A 73 14.70 -0.33 -14.12
CA HIS A 73 14.09 -0.16 -15.43
C HIS A 73 13.03 0.93 -15.37
N ASP A 74 13.46 2.16 -15.59
CA ASP A 74 12.55 3.26 -15.86
C ASP A 74 12.29 3.30 -17.37
N PRO A 75 11.06 3.03 -17.83
CA PRO A 75 10.72 3.34 -19.21
C PRO A 75 10.77 4.87 -19.41
N PRO A 76 11.20 5.35 -20.59
CA PRO A 76 11.15 6.76 -20.90
C PRO A 76 9.70 7.26 -20.85
N TRP A 77 9.47 8.34 -20.11
CA TRP A 77 8.18 9.00 -20.00
C TRP A 77 8.08 10.13 -21.02
N THR A 78 6.97 10.19 -21.76
CA THR A 78 6.58 11.36 -22.54
C THR A 78 5.31 11.96 -21.94
N ALA A 79 5.36 13.24 -21.57
CA ALA A 79 4.20 13.93 -21.04
C ALA A 79 3.13 14.07 -22.12
N GLU A 80 1.90 13.63 -21.81
CA GLU A 80 0.74 13.92 -22.64
C GLU A 80 0.29 15.38 -22.42
N SER A 81 -0.22 16.00 -23.47
CA SER A 81 -0.73 17.37 -23.37
C SER A 81 -2.09 17.39 -22.65
N PRO A 82 -2.36 18.41 -21.82
CA PRO A 82 -3.67 18.59 -21.19
C PRO A 82 -4.80 18.55 -22.23
N THR A 83 -5.88 17.86 -21.90
CA THR A 83 -7.11 17.90 -22.69
C THR A 83 -8.12 18.81 -21.99
N SER A 84 -9.10 19.35 -22.71
CA SER A 84 -10.18 20.15 -22.11
C SER A 84 -11.29 19.30 -21.45
N ALA A 85 -10.97 18.05 -21.11
CA ALA A 85 -11.93 17.10 -20.55
C ALA A 85 -12.02 17.23 -19.02
N ALA A 86 -13.09 16.69 -18.42
CA ALA A 86 -13.38 16.85 -16.99
C ALA A 86 -12.29 16.23 -16.08
N PHE A 87 -11.54 15.25 -16.58
CA PHE A 87 -10.41 14.63 -15.87
C PHE A 87 -9.04 15.00 -16.48
N GLY A 88 -9.00 16.01 -17.35
CA GLY A 88 -7.77 16.50 -17.98
C GLY A 88 -6.98 15.40 -18.70
N VAL A 89 -5.71 15.21 -18.33
CA VAL A 89 -4.85 14.17 -18.95
C VAL A 89 -5.26 12.74 -18.59
N ALA A 90 -6.07 12.51 -17.55
CA ALA A 90 -6.47 11.18 -17.10
C ALA A 90 -7.74 10.64 -17.78
N GLU A 91 -8.44 11.47 -18.57
CA GLU A 91 -9.77 11.19 -19.13
C GLU A 91 -9.87 9.81 -19.79
N THR A 92 -8.96 9.52 -20.73
CA THR A 92 -9.02 8.28 -21.51
C THR A 92 -8.97 7.04 -20.62
N GLN A 93 -8.09 7.03 -19.61
CA GLN A 93 -7.93 5.86 -18.73
C GLN A 93 -9.10 5.74 -17.76
N LEU A 94 -9.57 6.85 -17.20
CA LEU A 94 -10.69 6.86 -16.26
C LEU A 94 -12.02 6.51 -16.94
N ALA A 95 -12.23 6.94 -18.18
CA ALA A 95 -13.40 6.59 -18.98
C ALA A 95 -13.48 5.07 -19.24
N LEU A 96 -12.35 4.41 -19.51
CA LEU A 96 -12.29 2.95 -19.67
C LEU A 96 -12.71 2.19 -18.41
N LEU A 97 -12.47 2.78 -17.24
CA LEU A 97 -12.84 2.23 -15.93
C LEU A 97 -14.26 2.61 -15.48
N GLY A 98 -14.95 3.47 -16.25
CA GLY A 98 -16.29 3.97 -15.90
C GLY A 98 -16.31 4.97 -14.74
N VAL A 99 -15.18 5.56 -14.38
CA VAL A 99 -15.07 6.55 -13.30
C VAL A 99 -15.91 7.82 -13.55
N PRO A 100 -16.00 8.37 -14.78
CA PRO A 100 -16.86 9.53 -15.03
C PRO A 100 -18.31 9.32 -14.59
N ALA A 101 -18.90 8.15 -14.86
CA ALA A 101 -20.27 7.84 -14.45
C ALA A 101 -20.44 7.81 -12.93
N LEU A 102 -19.43 7.35 -12.18
CA LEU A 102 -19.45 7.39 -10.72
C LEU A 102 -19.35 8.82 -10.19
N ARG A 103 -18.53 9.66 -10.83
CA ARG A 103 -18.35 11.07 -10.46
C ARG A 103 -19.60 11.91 -10.76
N GLU A 104 -20.34 11.62 -11.84
CA GLU A 104 -21.66 12.21 -12.10
C GLU A 104 -22.68 11.86 -11.00
N CYS A 105 -22.54 10.70 -10.35
CA CYS A 105 -23.34 10.33 -9.18
C CYS A 105 -22.84 10.96 -7.86
N GLY A 106 -21.81 11.81 -7.90
CA GLY A 106 -21.21 12.46 -6.74
C GLY A 106 -20.31 11.53 -5.91
N LEU A 107 -19.91 10.37 -6.45
CA LEU A 107 -19.06 9.42 -5.74
C LEU A 107 -17.58 9.75 -6.00
N THR A 108 -16.92 10.28 -4.97
CA THR A 108 -15.50 10.69 -5.02
C THR A 108 -14.58 9.83 -4.15
N GLY A 109 -15.13 8.84 -3.44
CA GLY A 109 -14.41 8.09 -2.40
C GLY A 109 -14.49 8.71 -0.99
N ALA A 110 -15.25 9.80 -0.82
CA ALA A 110 -15.47 10.41 0.49
C ALA A 110 -15.94 9.41 1.55
N GLY A 111 -15.28 9.41 2.71
CA GLY A 111 -15.55 8.50 3.82
C GLY A 111 -14.86 7.14 3.73
N VAL A 112 -14.11 6.87 2.65
CA VAL A 112 -13.27 5.67 2.50
C VAL A 112 -11.83 6.00 2.88
N VAL A 113 -11.21 5.14 3.67
CA VAL A 113 -9.79 5.21 4.05
C VAL A 113 -9.00 4.17 3.27
N ILE A 114 -7.93 4.58 2.58
CA ILE A 114 -7.08 3.68 1.81
C ILE A 114 -5.64 3.75 2.31
N GLY A 115 -5.07 2.59 2.66
CA GLY A 115 -3.64 2.46 2.86
C GLY A 115 -2.90 2.38 1.53
N VAL A 116 -1.88 3.21 1.36
CA VAL A 116 -1.01 3.21 0.17
C VAL A 116 0.39 2.89 0.64
N GLN A 117 0.92 1.77 0.16
CA GLN A 117 2.26 1.31 0.51
C GLN A 117 3.15 1.28 -0.73
N ASP A 118 4.26 2.01 -0.66
CA ASP A 118 5.13 2.22 -1.81
C ASP A 118 6.54 2.70 -1.38
N SER A 119 7.32 3.25 -2.32
CA SER A 119 8.67 3.76 -2.12
C SER A 119 8.76 5.09 -1.40
N GLY A 120 7.63 5.80 -1.22
CA GLY A 120 7.57 7.13 -0.61
C GLY A 120 6.59 8.04 -1.33
N PHE A 121 6.35 9.22 -0.79
CA PHE A 121 5.35 10.17 -1.27
C PHE A 121 5.80 11.63 -1.10
N SER A 122 6.01 12.33 -2.22
CA SER A 122 6.15 13.78 -2.29
C SER A 122 4.76 14.42 -2.29
N LEU A 123 4.39 15.01 -1.15
CA LEU A 123 3.08 15.62 -0.95
C LEU A 123 3.02 17.11 -1.33
N GLN A 124 4.13 17.68 -1.79
CA GLN A 124 4.24 19.12 -2.08
C GLN A 124 3.64 19.50 -3.45
N HIS A 125 3.31 18.51 -4.30
CA HIS A 125 2.72 18.76 -5.61
C HIS A 125 1.29 19.36 -5.48
N ALA A 126 0.94 20.29 -6.37
CA ALA A 126 -0.35 21.00 -6.34
C ALA A 126 -1.57 20.05 -6.34
N ALA A 127 -1.48 18.95 -7.10
CA ALA A 127 -2.47 17.88 -7.13
C ALA A 127 -2.77 17.24 -5.75
N PHE A 128 -1.92 17.42 -4.74
CA PHE A 128 -2.15 16.89 -3.39
C PHE A 128 -2.55 17.97 -2.38
N ALA A 129 -2.77 19.22 -2.80
CA ALA A 129 -3.13 20.31 -1.90
C ALA A 129 -4.43 20.05 -1.11
N GLY A 130 -5.37 19.28 -1.68
CA GLY A 130 -6.62 18.86 -1.04
C GLY A 130 -6.58 17.46 -0.43
N LEU A 131 -5.45 16.74 -0.50
CA LEU A 131 -5.35 15.36 -0.04
C LEU A 131 -5.47 15.26 1.49
N HIS A 132 -6.33 14.37 1.96
CA HIS A 132 -6.49 14.11 3.39
C HIS A 132 -5.63 12.93 3.84
N VAL A 133 -4.43 13.22 4.36
CA VAL A 133 -3.52 12.22 4.93
C VAL A 133 -3.84 12.04 6.42
N LEU A 134 -4.26 10.84 6.82
CA LEU A 134 -4.56 10.51 8.22
C LEU A 134 -3.30 10.19 9.02
N ALA A 135 -2.33 9.55 8.37
CA ALA A 135 -1.07 9.13 8.96
C ALA A 135 -0.07 8.78 7.87
N ALA A 136 1.22 8.94 8.18
CA ALA A 136 2.33 8.59 7.31
C ALA A 136 3.45 7.99 8.16
N ARG A 137 4.14 6.96 7.66
CA ARG A 137 5.25 6.30 8.34
C ARG A 137 6.28 5.79 7.33
N ASP A 138 7.55 6.04 7.62
CA ASP A 138 8.69 5.42 6.96
C ASP A 138 9.18 4.23 7.79
N PHE A 139 8.99 3.03 7.26
CA PHE A 139 9.46 1.77 7.85
C PHE A 139 10.90 1.44 7.43
N VAL A 140 11.41 2.08 6.37
CA VAL A 140 12.80 1.93 5.92
C VAL A 140 13.75 2.63 6.88
N GLN A 141 13.44 3.86 7.28
CA GLN A 141 14.29 4.66 8.17
C GLN A 141 13.77 4.73 9.61
N GLY A 142 12.53 4.33 9.85
CA GLY A 142 11.96 4.22 11.19
C GLY A 142 11.46 5.54 11.77
N ASP A 143 11.01 6.46 10.92
CA ASP A 143 10.43 7.76 11.28
C ASP A 143 9.12 8.03 10.52
N ASP A 144 8.67 9.29 10.48
CA ASP A 144 7.41 9.68 9.85
C ASP A 144 7.64 10.47 8.53
N VAL A 145 8.86 10.49 8.00
CA VAL A 145 9.24 11.23 6.78
C VAL A 145 9.10 10.31 5.57
N VAL A 146 7.98 10.45 4.86
CA VAL A 146 7.69 9.58 3.70
C VAL A 146 8.21 10.15 2.36
N ALA A 147 8.78 11.34 2.34
CA ALA A 147 9.39 11.95 1.14
C ALA A 147 10.89 11.63 1.06
N ASP A 148 11.57 12.06 0.00
CA ASP A 148 13.03 11.94 -0.12
C ASP A 148 13.78 12.65 1.04
N GLU A 149 14.70 11.92 1.68
CA GLU A 149 15.56 12.46 2.74
C GLU A 149 17.01 11.89 2.72
N PRO A 150 17.96 12.44 3.50
CA PRO A 150 19.32 11.93 3.54
C PRO A 150 19.40 10.47 4.00
N GLY A 151 19.77 9.57 3.09
CA GLY A 151 19.78 8.12 3.33
C GLY A 151 19.00 7.34 2.26
N ASP A 152 18.16 8.05 1.51
CA ASP A 152 17.42 7.55 0.37
C ASP A 152 18.21 7.59 -0.94
N GLY A 153 17.81 6.73 -1.88
CA GLY A 153 18.19 6.85 -3.28
C GLY A 153 17.56 8.10 -3.93
N GLU A 154 18.18 8.63 -4.99
CA GLU A 154 17.63 9.77 -5.72
C GLU A 154 16.26 9.44 -6.34
N GLY A 155 15.22 10.18 -5.96
CA GLY A 155 13.85 9.96 -6.46
C GLY A 155 13.14 8.78 -5.80
N GLN A 156 13.49 8.47 -4.56
CA GLN A 156 12.92 7.39 -3.74
C GLN A 156 11.39 7.51 -3.64
N ASP A 157 10.85 8.71 -3.46
CA ASP A 157 9.42 8.97 -3.32
C ASP A 157 8.65 9.02 -4.66
N ARG A 158 9.34 8.95 -5.80
CA ARG A 158 8.74 9.23 -7.11
C ARG A 158 7.65 8.23 -7.50
N HIS A 159 7.92 6.93 -7.35
CA HIS A 159 6.99 5.88 -7.77
C HIS A 159 5.70 5.91 -6.93
N GLY A 160 5.83 5.98 -5.60
CA GLY A 160 4.67 6.09 -4.71
C GLY A 160 3.88 7.39 -4.93
N THR A 161 4.55 8.51 -5.21
CA THR A 161 3.90 9.77 -5.61
C THR A 161 3.06 9.59 -6.88
N MET A 162 3.57 8.87 -7.88
CA MET A 162 2.83 8.57 -9.11
C MET A 162 1.65 7.63 -8.86
N VAL A 163 1.79 6.62 -8.01
CA VAL A 163 0.70 5.71 -7.65
C VAL A 163 -0.40 6.45 -6.88
N LEU A 164 -0.01 7.31 -5.93
CA LEU A 164 -0.92 8.12 -5.14
C LEU A 164 -1.69 9.12 -6.01
N SER A 165 -1.06 9.70 -7.05
CA SER A 165 -1.75 10.63 -7.96
C SER A 165 -2.89 9.95 -8.73
N LEU A 166 -2.66 8.74 -9.24
CA LEU A 166 -3.69 7.95 -9.93
C LEU A 166 -4.93 7.70 -9.05
N LEU A 167 -4.71 7.57 -7.74
CA LEU A 167 -5.79 7.37 -6.78
C LEU A 167 -6.48 8.70 -6.41
N ALA A 168 -5.72 9.66 -5.89
CA ALA A 168 -6.26 10.77 -5.12
C ALA A 168 -5.75 12.16 -5.52
N GLY A 169 -4.92 12.27 -6.57
CA GLY A 169 -4.48 13.57 -7.06
C GLY A 169 -5.65 14.37 -7.64
N ASP A 170 -5.67 15.69 -7.43
CA ASP A 170 -6.70 16.60 -7.92
C ASP A 170 -6.10 18.00 -8.12
N ASP A 171 -6.00 18.42 -9.38
CA ASP A 171 -5.47 19.73 -9.80
C ASP A 171 -6.51 20.48 -10.65
N GLY A 172 -7.76 20.46 -10.16
CA GLY A 172 -8.91 21.03 -10.85
C GLY A 172 -9.12 20.41 -12.24
N ASP A 173 -9.22 21.26 -13.26
CA ASP A 173 -9.50 20.82 -14.64
C ASP A 173 -8.28 20.20 -15.34
N LEU A 174 -7.07 20.27 -14.75
CA LEU A 174 -5.84 19.76 -15.37
C LEU A 174 -5.67 18.25 -15.16
N TYR A 175 -6.08 17.75 -13.99
CA TYR A 175 -5.91 16.36 -13.60
C TYR A 175 -6.82 16.03 -12.43
N SER A 176 -7.46 14.85 -12.46
CA SER A 176 -8.11 14.26 -11.30
C SER A 176 -7.90 12.75 -11.35
N GLY A 177 -7.52 12.17 -10.21
CA GLY A 177 -7.40 10.73 -10.01
C GLY A 177 -8.78 10.07 -9.88
N ALA A 178 -8.77 8.76 -9.66
CA ALA A 178 -10.02 7.99 -9.62
C ALA A 178 -10.95 8.41 -8.48
N ALA A 179 -10.40 8.75 -7.31
CA ALA A 179 -11.14 9.00 -6.09
C ALA A 179 -10.45 10.06 -5.19
N PRO A 180 -10.45 11.34 -5.57
CA PRO A 180 -9.77 12.41 -4.81
C PRO A 180 -10.40 12.71 -3.45
N GLY A 181 -11.60 12.16 -3.16
CA GLY A 181 -12.27 12.33 -1.86
C GLY A 181 -11.83 11.34 -0.78
N VAL A 182 -10.96 10.37 -1.09
CA VAL A 182 -10.51 9.39 -0.09
C VAL A 182 -9.62 10.04 0.96
N SER A 183 -9.57 9.42 2.13
CA SER A 183 -8.50 9.68 3.10
C SER A 183 -7.42 8.62 2.98
N VAL A 184 -6.16 8.99 3.13
CA VAL A 184 -5.05 8.05 2.91
C VAL A 184 -4.22 7.81 4.16
N ILE A 185 -3.68 6.61 4.27
CA ILE A 185 -2.61 6.23 5.18
C ILE A 185 -1.41 5.88 4.31
N LEU A 186 -0.25 6.48 4.57
CA LEU A 186 0.93 6.34 3.72
C LEU A 186 2.01 5.52 4.43
N ALA A 187 2.48 4.45 3.80
CA ALA A 187 3.56 3.62 4.32
C ALA A 187 4.69 3.56 3.29
N LYS A 188 5.86 4.09 3.65
CA LYS A 188 7.10 3.92 2.88
C LYS A 188 7.78 2.64 3.36
N THR A 189 7.85 1.62 2.50
CA THR A 189 8.35 0.28 2.87
C THR A 189 9.41 -0.27 1.91
N GLU A 190 9.69 0.44 0.83
CA GLU A 190 10.57 -0.01 -0.25
C GLU A 190 11.79 0.90 -0.34
N ARG A 191 12.96 0.36 -0.70
CA ARG A 191 14.14 1.11 -1.14
C ARG A 191 14.32 0.97 -2.65
N ILE A 192 14.57 2.07 -3.34
CA ILE A 192 14.75 2.03 -4.81
C ILE A 192 16.19 1.71 -5.23
N ASP A 193 17.16 1.94 -4.35
CA ASP A 193 18.58 1.82 -4.63
C ASP A 193 19.11 0.39 -4.46
N GLU A 194 18.46 -0.37 -3.59
CA GLU A 194 18.77 -1.75 -3.26
C GLU A 194 17.47 -2.51 -3.04
N GLU A 195 17.28 -3.64 -3.74
CA GLU A 195 16.25 -4.59 -3.28
C GLU A 195 16.88 -5.51 -2.26
N GLU A 196 16.42 -5.40 -1.02
CA GLU A 196 16.80 -6.29 0.05
C GLU A 196 15.56 -7.07 0.52
N PRO A 197 15.65 -8.39 0.72
CA PRO A 197 14.49 -9.22 1.07
C PRO A 197 13.77 -8.82 2.36
N TYR A 198 14.41 -8.02 3.22
CA TYR A 198 13.75 -7.49 4.42
C TYR A 198 12.64 -6.49 4.07
N GLU A 199 12.58 -5.99 2.83
CA GLU A 199 11.45 -5.22 2.32
C GLU A 199 10.14 -6.02 2.39
N GLU A 200 10.18 -7.36 2.24
CA GLU A 200 9.00 -8.22 2.49
C GLU A 200 8.58 -8.17 3.98
N ASP A 201 9.53 -8.03 4.90
CA ASP A 201 9.24 -7.89 6.33
C ASP A 201 8.62 -6.52 6.62
N LEU A 202 9.19 -5.44 6.06
CA LEU A 202 8.61 -4.09 6.15
C LEU A 202 7.25 -4.01 5.46
N TYR A 203 7.06 -4.76 4.38
CA TYR A 203 5.80 -4.83 3.66
C TYR A 203 4.70 -5.37 4.57
N VAL A 204 4.99 -6.44 5.31
CA VAL A 204 4.06 -7.02 6.29
C VAL A 204 3.84 -6.07 7.46
N GLU A 205 4.89 -5.42 7.96
CA GLU A 205 4.79 -4.45 9.06
C GLU A 205 3.91 -3.24 8.69
N GLY A 206 4.14 -2.65 7.51
CA GLY A 206 3.35 -1.55 6.97
C GLY A 206 1.88 -1.95 6.77
N LEU A 207 1.63 -3.15 6.26
CA LEU A 207 0.29 -3.67 6.08
C LEU A 207 -0.44 -3.91 7.42
N GLU A 208 0.27 -4.42 8.43
CA GLU A 208 -0.25 -4.57 9.78
C GLU A 208 -0.57 -3.22 10.42
N TRP A 209 0.27 -2.20 10.20
CA TRP A 209 0.07 -0.84 10.70
C TRP A 209 -1.13 -0.15 10.03
N ILE A 210 -1.26 -0.27 8.70
CA ILE A 210 -2.41 0.23 7.93
C ILE A 210 -3.73 -0.38 8.45
N GLU A 211 -3.77 -1.71 8.65
CA GLU A 211 -4.94 -2.38 9.22
C GLU A 211 -5.24 -1.87 10.63
N GLY A 212 -4.20 -1.72 11.46
CA GLY A 212 -4.33 -1.25 12.84
C GLY A 212 -4.99 0.12 12.95
N MET A 213 -4.76 0.98 11.95
CA MET A 213 -5.36 2.32 11.82
C MET A 213 -6.75 2.32 11.16
N GLY A 214 -7.23 1.18 10.69
CA GLY A 214 -8.62 0.98 10.29
C GLY A 214 -8.95 1.31 8.84
N ALA A 215 -7.96 1.22 7.94
CA ALA A 215 -8.17 1.35 6.49
C ALA A 215 -9.30 0.43 5.99
N ASP A 216 -10.06 0.91 5.00
CA ASP A 216 -11.09 0.15 4.29
C ASP A 216 -10.48 -0.77 3.24
N LEU A 217 -9.46 -0.26 2.52
CA LEU A 217 -8.71 -0.95 1.49
C LEU A 217 -7.22 -0.64 1.64
N PHE A 218 -6.38 -1.46 1.03
CA PHE A 218 -4.98 -1.11 0.82
C PHE A 218 -4.58 -1.36 -0.64
N THR A 219 -3.55 -0.65 -1.08
CA THR A 219 -2.91 -0.88 -2.38
C THR A 219 -1.39 -0.83 -2.21
N ALA A 220 -0.70 -1.69 -2.96
CA ALA A 220 0.74 -1.67 -3.09
C ALA A 220 1.08 -1.99 -4.55
N SER A 221 1.84 -1.11 -5.19
CA SER A 221 2.29 -1.29 -6.58
C SER A 221 3.70 -1.89 -6.63
N LEU A 222 3.95 -2.85 -5.74
CA LEU A 222 5.24 -3.50 -5.50
C LEU A 222 5.15 -4.98 -5.88
N GLY A 223 6.31 -5.62 -6.12
CA GLY A 223 6.35 -7.04 -6.42
C GLY A 223 7.73 -7.64 -6.17
N TYR A 224 7.78 -8.66 -5.30
CA TYR A 224 9.00 -9.35 -4.90
C TYR A 224 9.19 -10.63 -5.73
N PHE A 225 10.42 -10.88 -6.19
CA PHE A 225 10.75 -12.04 -7.00
C PHE A 225 11.76 -12.97 -6.30
N SER A 226 11.32 -14.15 -5.88
CA SER A 226 12.25 -15.22 -5.47
C SER A 226 12.90 -15.84 -6.73
N GLY A 227 14.12 -15.44 -7.08
CA GLY A 227 14.76 -15.87 -8.33
C GLY A 227 15.00 -17.39 -8.43
N THR A 228 14.23 -18.09 -9.28
CA THR A 228 14.70 -19.08 -10.28
C THR A 228 13.59 -19.40 -11.30
N SER A 229 13.43 -18.57 -12.34
CA SER A 229 12.91 -19.08 -13.62
C SER A 229 13.37 -18.24 -14.80
N THR A 230 14.65 -18.37 -15.15
CA THR A 230 15.07 -18.36 -16.56
C THR A 230 15.26 -19.81 -17.00
N ARG A 231 14.18 -20.59 -16.98
CA ARG A 231 14.04 -21.72 -17.91
C ARG A 231 13.05 -21.31 -18.97
N ASN A 232 13.61 -20.98 -20.13
CA ASN A 232 12.94 -20.98 -21.43
C ASN A 232 12.04 -22.23 -21.52
N THR A 233 10.77 -22.06 -21.20
CA THR A 233 9.73 -23.04 -21.46
C THR A 233 8.65 -22.28 -22.20
N THR A 234 8.62 -22.50 -23.50
CA THR A 234 7.47 -22.28 -24.37
C THR A 234 6.29 -23.06 -23.82
N ALA A 235 5.63 -22.54 -22.79
CA ALA A 235 4.36 -23.03 -22.31
C ALA A 235 3.27 -22.39 -23.19
N ARG A 236 2.83 -23.13 -24.21
CA ARG A 236 1.62 -22.79 -24.98
C ARG A 236 0.48 -22.52 -23.99
N PRO A 237 -0.31 -21.44 -24.17
CA PRO A 237 -1.41 -21.15 -23.27
C PRO A 237 -2.46 -22.28 -23.37
N ARG A 238 -2.62 -23.05 -22.30
CA ARG A 238 -3.81 -23.90 -22.13
C ARG A 238 -4.98 -22.97 -21.89
N SER A 239 -5.99 -23.09 -22.75
CA SER A 239 -7.21 -22.29 -22.79
C SER A 239 -7.77 -22.04 -21.39
N CYS A 240 -7.69 -20.79 -20.92
CA CYS A 240 -8.47 -20.34 -19.78
C CYS A 240 -9.93 -20.28 -20.22
N ARG A 241 -10.74 -21.26 -19.80
CA ARG A 241 -12.19 -21.20 -20.01
C ARG A 241 -12.72 -20.01 -19.21
N ARG A 242 -13.03 -18.93 -19.93
CA ARG A 242 -13.73 -17.75 -19.39
C ARG A 242 -15.02 -18.21 -18.71
N ARG A 243 -15.03 -18.30 -17.39
CA ARG A 243 -16.28 -18.20 -16.62
C ARG A 243 -16.56 -16.72 -16.47
N ARG A 244 -17.55 -16.26 -17.24
CA ARG A 244 -18.08 -14.91 -17.25
C ARG A 244 -18.79 -14.68 -15.91
N TRP A 245 -18.05 -14.22 -14.91
CA TRP A 245 -18.62 -13.54 -13.74
C TRP A 245 -18.79 -12.08 -14.14
N TRP A 246 -19.93 -11.48 -13.78
CA TRP A 246 -20.40 -10.14 -14.17
C TRP A 246 -21.19 -10.09 -15.49
N ARG A 247 -22.51 -10.14 -15.35
CA ARG A 247 -23.44 -9.42 -16.24
C ARG A 247 -23.58 -8.02 -15.66
N SER A 248 -23.34 -7.00 -16.47
CA SER A 248 -23.66 -5.61 -16.14
C SER A 248 -25.16 -5.50 -15.83
N PRO A 249 -25.55 -4.94 -14.67
CA PRO A 249 -26.87 -4.31 -14.58
C PRO A 249 -26.86 -3.16 -15.59
N THR A 250 -27.86 -3.12 -16.46
CA THR A 250 -28.17 -1.92 -17.25
C THR A 250 -28.12 -0.71 -16.34
N ALA A 251 -27.38 0.33 -16.76
CA ALA A 251 -27.22 1.59 -16.03
C ALA A 251 -28.59 2.11 -15.56
N SER A 252 -28.90 1.84 -14.30
CA SER A 252 -30.02 2.46 -13.59
C SER A 252 -29.53 3.81 -13.10
N SER A 253 -30.21 4.86 -13.54
CA SER A 253 -30.00 6.26 -13.14
C SER A 253 -29.74 6.39 -11.64
N CYS A 254 -28.60 6.99 -11.27
CA CYS A 254 -28.32 7.33 -9.88
C CYS A 254 -29.39 8.28 -9.34
N SER A 255 -30.06 7.87 -8.27
CA SER A 255 -30.86 8.78 -7.45
C SER A 255 -29.93 9.36 -6.38
N PRO A 256 -29.80 10.69 -6.24
CA PRO A 256 -28.95 11.28 -5.21
C PRO A 256 -29.45 10.93 -3.80
N PRO A 257 -28.57 10.92 -2.78
CA PRO A 257 -28.98 10.71 -1.40
C PRO A 257 -29.98 11.79 -0.97
N THR A 258 -31.14 11.36 -0.48
CA THR A 258 -32.21 12.24 -0.03
C THR A 258 -31.78 12.94 1.25
N ALA A 259 -31.65 14.28 1.20
CA ALA A 259 -31.45 15.09 2.39
C ALA A 259 -32.67 14.98 3.30
N THR A 260 -32.52 14.34 4.46
CA THR A 260 -33.52 14.35 5.53
C THR A 260 -33.62 15.76 6.12
N ARG A 261 -34.61 16.54 5.65
CA ARG A 261 -35.02 17.77 6.34
C ARG A 261 -35.64 17.40 7.69
N GLY A 262 -34.98 17.79 8.78
CA GLY A 262 -35.56 17.75 10.12
C GLY A 262 -36.81 18.65 10.25
N PRO A 263 -37.72 18.36 11.19
CA PRO A 263 -39.02 19.03 11.27
C PRO A 263 -38.87 20.51 11.67
N SER A 264 -39.55 21.38 10.92
CA SER A 264 -39.67 22.80 11.25
C SER A 264 -40.49 22.98 12.52
N ARG A 265 -39.89 23.57 13.56
CA ARG A 265 -40.63 24.11 14.70
C ARG A 265 -41.31 25.41 14.28
N ALA A 266 -42.63 25.37 14.17
CA ALA A 266 -43.45 26.58 14.19
C ALA A 266 -43.61 27.05 15.65
N ARG A 267 -43.66 28.38 15.80
CA ARG A 267 -43.86 29.12 17.06
C ARG A 267 -45.23 28.87 17.66
#